data_AF-A0A7W3ULI2-F1
#
_entry.id   AF-A0A7W3ULI2-F1
#
_cell.length_a   1.000
_cell.length_b   1.000
_cell.length_c   1.000
_cell.angle_alpha   90.00
_cell.angle_beta   90.00
_cell.angle_gamma   90.00
#
_symmetry.space_group_name_H-M   'P 1'
#
loop_
_entity.id
_entity.type
_entity.pdbx_description
1 polymer ?
#
loop_
_entity_poly.entity_id
_entity_poly.type
_entity_poly.pdbx_seq_one_letter_code
_entity_poly.pdbx_strand_id
1 'polypeptide(L)' 'MLLIDETEDKTVNVEKSKFLQGFNALHEYSDTIKTTVNVYDNQCQLVGIYFPRVTYVKVTNEIEKLRSEIKRLRKENGHG' A
#
# COMPACT_ATOMS: atom_id res chain seq x y z
N MET A 1 -20.30 17.57 -10.79
CA MET A 1 -19.44 16.44 -11.17
C MET A 1 -18.09 16.65 -10.51
N LEU A 2 -17.87 16.02 -9.35
CA LEU A 2 -16.62 16.17 -8.60
C LEU A 2 -15.56 15.30 -9.29
N LEU A 3 -14.69 15.95 -10.04
CA LEU A 3 -13.46 15.36 -10.57
C LEU A 3 -12.54 15.10 -9.37
N ILE A 4 -12.57 13.88 -8.87
CA ILE A 4 -11.68 13.43 -7.81
C ILE A 4 -10.29 13.33 -8.45
N ASP A 5 -9.43 14.27 -8.10
CA ASP A 5 -8.01 14.24 -8.42
C ASP A 5 -7.39 12.93 -7.88
N GLU A 6 -6.88 12.08 -8.78
CA GLU A 6 -6.37 10.73 -8.51
C GLU A 6 -4.89 10.71 -8.13
N THR A 7 -4.28 11.88 -7.91
CA THR A 7 -2.83 12.04 -7.72
C THR A 7 -2.39 12.23 -6.27
N GLU A 8 -3.28 12.59 -5.35
CA GLU A 8 -2.97 12.56 -3.91
C GLU A 8 -3.21 11.15 -3.35
N ASP A 9 -2.21 10.59 -2.67
CA ASP A 9 -2.33 9.39 -1.85
C ASP A 9 -3.37 9.64 -0.75
N LYS A 10 -4.65 9.43 -1.08
CA LYS A 10 -5.74 9.63 -0.14
C LYS A 10 -5.68 8.54 0.90
N THR A 11 -5.68 8.95 2.16
CA THR A 11 -5.86 8.05 3.29
C THR A 11 -7.30 8.20 3.78
N VAL A 12 -8.00 7.07 3.89
CA VAL A 12 -9.41 7.05 4.34
C VAL A 12 -9.44 6.57 5.78
N ASN A 13 -10.15 7.29 6.64
CA ASN A 13 -10.38 6.89 8.04
C ASN A 13 -11.73 6.17 8.13
N VAL A 14 -11.77 4.98 8.73
CA VAL A 14 -12.98 4.18 8.89
C VAL A 14 -13.12 3.64 10.31
N GLU A 15 -14.35 3.42 10.75
CA GLU A 15 -14.65 2.70 11.98
C GLU A 15 -14.35 1.21 11.81
N LYS A 16 -13.84 0.58 12.87
CA LYS A 16 -13.49 -0.85 12.92
C LYS A 16 -14.65 -1.76 12.49
N SER A 17 -15.86 -1.47 12.93
CA SER A 17 -17.05 -2.26 12.57
C SER A 17 -17.32 -2.24 11.06
N LYS A 18 -17.24 -1.07 10.42
CA LYS A 18 -17.42 -0.88 8.98
C LYS A 18 -16.28 -1.50 8.17
N PHE A 19 -15.05 -1.38 8.67
CA PHE A 19 -13.89 -2.01 8.05
C PHE A 19 -14.05 -3.53 7.99
N LEU A 20 -14.42 -4.18 9.10
CA LEU A 20 -14.61 -5.63 9.15
C LEU A 20 -15.74 -6.12 8.22
N GLN A 21 -16.82 -5.35 8.10
CA GLN A 21 -17.93 -5.68 7.19
C GLN A 21 -17.51 -5.59 5.72
N GLY A 22 -16.68 -4.61 5.36
CA GLY A 22 -16.25 -4.35 3.98
C GLY A 22 -14.92 -5.01 3.59
N PHE A 23 -14.22 -5.69 4.51
CA PHE A 23 -12.84 -6.12 4.31
C PHE A 23 -12.66 -7.02 3.09
N ASN A 24 -13.52 -8.04 2.92
CA ASN A 24 -13.38 -9.00 1.81
C ASN A 24 -13.50 -8.30 0.45
N ALA A 25 -14.53 -7.47 0.28
CA ALA A 25 -14.71 -6.69 -0.94
C ALA A 25 -13.53 -5.73 -1.16
N LEU A 26 -13.10 -5.00 -0.13
CA LEU A 26 -11.92 -4.12 -0.21
C LEU A 26 -10.66 -4.88 -0.62
N HIS A 27 -10.46 -6.09 -0.09
CA HIS A 27 -9.31 -6.93 -0.37
C HIS A 27 -9.31 -7.45 -1.82
N GLU A 28 -10.48 -7.81 -2.35
CA GLU A 28 -10.63 -8.24 -3.75
C GLU A 28 -10.26 -7.12 -4.75
N TYR A 29 -10.60 -5.87 -4.44
CA TYR A 29 -10.24 -4.71 -5.26
C TYR A 29 -8.87 -4.09 -4.90
N SER A 30 -8.10 -4.74 -4.02
CA SER A 30 -6.85 -4.16 -3.50
C SER A 30 -5.72 -4.04 -4.54
N ASP A 31 -5.87 -4.69 -5.68
CA ASP A 31 -4.96 -4.58 -6.84
C ASP A 31 -5.21 -3.31 -7.67
N THR A 32 -6.36 -2.65 -7.50
CA THR A 32 -6.74 -1.45 -8.27
C THR A 32 -6.78 -0.18 -7.42
N ILE A 33 -6.96 -0.30 -6.10
CA ILE A 33 -7.05 0.82 -5.16
C ILE A 33 -5.67 1.14 -4.59
N LYS A 34 -5.22 2.40 -4.65
CA LYS A 34 -3.94 2.87 -4.05
C LYS A 34 -4.09 3.50 -2.66
N THR A 35 -5.34 3.71 -2.25
CA THR A 35 -5.74 4.42 -1.03
C THR A 35 -5.41 3.62 0.22
N THR A 36 -4.70 4.23 1.17
CA THR A 36 -4.46 3.63 2.50
C THR A 36 -5.71 3.79 3.38
N VAL A 37 -6.01 2.81 4.23
CA VAL A 37 -7.17 2.85 5.12
C VAL A 37 -6.73 2.79 6.58
N ASN A 38 -6.97 3.88 7.32
CA ASN A 38 -6.80 3.92 8.77
C ASN A 38 -8.07 3.43 9.46
N VAL A 39 -7.93 2.51 10.40
CA VAL A 39 -9.04 1.91 11.14
C VAL A 39 -9.02 2.43 12.57
N TYR A 40 -10.13 3.05 12.98
CA TYR A 40 -10.33 3.60 14.32
C TYR A 40 -11.39 2.80 15.09
N ASP A 41 -11.23 2.72 16.40
CA ASP A 41 -12.29 2.19 17.27
C ASP A 41 -13.31 3.26 17.68
N ASN A 42 -14.29 2.87 18.50
CA ASN A 42 -15.35 3.75 18.96
C ASN A 42 -14.87 4.86 19.92
N GLN A 43 -13.63 4.77 20.41
CA GLN A 43 -12.97 5.79 21.23
C GLN A 43 -12.10 6.73 20.39
N CYS A 44 -12.22 6.67 19.05
CA CYS A 44 -11.40 7.40 18.10
C CYS A 44 -9.90 7.08 18.22
N GLN A 45 -9.53 5.90 18.71
CA GLN A 45 -8.15 5.44 18.74
C GLN A 45 -7.81 4.71 17.46
N LEU A 46 -6.64 5.02 16.88
CA LEU A 46 -6.13 4.29 15.72
C LEU A 46 -5.75 2.86 16.16
N VAL A 47 -6.42 1.87 15.60
CA VAL A 47 -6.24 0.45 15.95
C VAL A 47 -5.66 -0.39 14.82
N GLY A 48 -5.55 0.17 13.61
CA GLY A 48 -4.94 -0.53 12.48
C GLY A 48 -4.79 0.35 11.24
N ILE A 49 -3.91 -0.08 10.33
CA ILE A 49 -3.72 0.54 9.02
C ILE A 49 -3.71 -0.58 7.98
N TYR A 50 -4.52 -0.44 6.94
CA TYR A 50 -4.57 -1.35 5.81
C TYR A 50 -3.95 -0.71 4.57
N PHE A 51 -3.00 -1.42 3.97
CA PHE A 51 -2.36 -1.04 2.71
C PHE A 51 -2.84 -1.98 1.59
N PRO A 52 -3.37 -1.45 0.48
CA PRO A 52 -3.76 -2.27 -0.67
C PRO A 52 -2.58 -2.97 -1.35
N ARG A 53 -2.87 -4.07 -2.06
CA ARG A 53 -1.89 -4.94 -2.71
C ARG A 53 -1.09 -4.26 -3.83
N VAL A 54 -1.69 -3.30 -4.54
CA VAL A 54 -0.96 -2.48 -5.52
C VAL A 54 0.24 -1.72 -4.91
N THR A 55 0.15 -1.36 -3.62
CA THR A 55 1.25 -0.72 -2.87
C THR A 55 2.37 -1.72 -2.57
N TYR A 56 2.04 -2.98 -2.28
CA TYR A 56 3.02 -4.06 -2.12
C TYR A 56 3.76 -4.38 -3.43
N VAL A 57 3.07 -4.36 -4.57
CA VAL A 57 3.70 -4.61 -5.88
C VAL A 57 4.73 -3.53 -6.21
N LYS A 58 4.42 -2.25 -5.93
CA LYS A 58 5.39 -1.15 -6.08
C LYS A 58 6.63 -1.36 -5.22
N VAL A 59 6.46 -1.62 -3.92
CA VAL A 59 7.59 -1.82 -3.00
C VAL A 59 8.43 -3.03 -3.42
N THR A 60 7.81 -4.14 -3.79
CA THR A 60 8.52 -5.34 -4.26
C THR A 60 9.32 -5.05 -5.54
N ASN A 61 8.73 -4.32 -6.50
CA ASN A 61 9.44 -3.94 -7.73
C ASN A 61 10.66 -3.04 -7.44
N GLU A 62 10.52 -2.08 -6.52
CA GLU A 62 11.65 -1.22 -6.12
C GLU A 62 12.75 -2.03 -5.39
N ILE A 63 12.38 -3.00 -4.55
CA ILE A 63 13.33 -3.93 -3.91
C ILE A 63 14.08 -4.75 -4.97
N GLU A 64 13.39 -5.28 -5.97
CA GLU A 64 14.01 -6.07 -7.04
C GLU A 64 14.92 -5.24 -7.95
N LYS A 65 14.57 -3.98 -8.22
CA LYS A 65 15.47 -3.04 -8.90
C LYS A 65 16.74 -2.79 -8.08
N LEU A 66 16.61 -2.52 -6.78
CA LEU A 66 17.76 -2.32 -5.89
C LEU A 66 18.66 -3.57 -5.82
N ARG A 67 18.07 -4.77 -5.73
CA ARG A 67 18.81 -6.03 -5.77
C ARG A 67 19.59 -6.21 -7.07
N SER A 68 18.95 -5.88 -8.20
CA SER A 68 19.57 -5.94 -9.53
C SER A 68 20.76 -4.98 -9.64
N GLU A 69 20.60 -3.78 -9.10
CA GLU A 69 21.64 -2.76 -9.10
C GLU A 69 22.83 -3.14 -8.19
N ILE A 70 22.56 -3.67 -6.99
CA ILE A 70 23.61 -4.21 -6.11
C ILE A 70 24.38 -5.33 -6.82
N LYS A 71 23.68 -6.22 -7.55
CA LYS A 71 24.32 -7.31 -8.30
C LYS A 71 25.19 -6.77 -9.44
N ARG A 72 24.77 -5.70 -10.13
CA ARG A 72 25.56 -5.01 -11.15
C ARG A 72 26.83 -4.40 -10.56
N LEU A 73 26.69 -3.61 -9.49
CA LEU A 73 27.81 -2.95 -8.81
C LEU A 73 28.84 -3.95 -8.25
N ARG A 74 28.40 -5.09 -7.72
CA ARG A 74 29.32 -6.16 -7.27
C ARG A 74 30.14 -6.77 -8.41
N LYS A 75 29.58 -6.87 -9.61
CA LYS A 75 30.30 -7.36 -10.79
C LYS A 75 31.31 -6.34 -11.31
N GLU A 76 30.96 -5.05 -11.24
CA GLU A 76 31.83 -3.96 -11.69
C GLU A 76 32.99 -3.68 -10.72
N ASN A 77 32.81 -3.93 -9.42
CA ASN A 77 33.84 -3.74 -8.38
C ASN A 77 34.82 -4.93 -8.20
N GLY A 78 34.90 -5.86 -9.16
CA GLY A 78 36.01 -6.83 -9.23
C GLY A 78 36.11 -7.84 -8.09
N HIS A 79 35.00 -8.43 -7.64
CA HIS A 79 35.02 -9.68 -6.85
C HIS A 79 34.61 -10.87 -7.73
N GLY A 80 35.38 -11.06 -8.81
CA GLY A 80 35.44 -12.28 -9.61
C GLY A 80 36.78 -12.98 -9.41
#